data_AF-A0A961NEG2-F1
#
_entry.id   AF-A0A961NEG2-F1
#
_cell.length_a   1.000
_cell.length_b   1.000
_cell.length_c   1.000
_cell.angle_alpha   90.00
_cell.angle_beta   90.00
_cell.angle_gamma   90.00
#
_symmetry.space_group_name_H-M   'P 1'
#
loop_
_entity.id
_entity.type
_entity.pdbx_description
1 polymer ?
#
loop_
_entity_poly.entity_id
_entity_poly.type
_entity_poly.pdbx_seq_one_letter_code
_entity_poly.pdbx_strand_id
1 'polypeptide(L)'
;MKKPKWVVEKEQARKAAGEETVWLFGLHAVRDALLNPRREKLRLIVTRNAADKLADAIAAAGIAPEEADARRFSAPLDPGSVHQGAALEVR
;
A
#
# COMPACT_ATOMS: atom_id res chain seq x y z
N MET A 1 18.82 34.14 15.48
CA MET A 1 19.65 32.92 15.62
C MET A 1 19.33 31.97 14.47
N LYS A 2 20.32 31.54 13.67
CA LYS A 2 20.11 30.52 12.62
C LYS A 2 20.09 29.14 13.27
N LYS A 3 19.09 28.31 12.94
CA LYS A 3 19.03 26.90 13.38
C LYS A 3 20.32 26.16 12.97
N PRO A 4 20.85 25.26 13.82
CA PRO A 4 21.98 24.42 13.45
C PRO A 4 21.65 23.51 12.27
N LYS A 5 22.62 23.30 11.37
CA LYS A 5 22.45 22.51 10.14
C LYS A 5 21.94 21.09 10.41
N TRP A 6 22.44 20.44 11.46
CA TRP A 6 22.02 19.09 11.87
C TRP A 6 20.54 18.97 12.26
N VAL A 7 19.93 20.06 12.77
CA VAL A 7 18.51 20.09 13.12
C VAL A 7 17.66 20.16 11.85
N VAL A 8 18.08 20.98 10.89
CA VAL A 8 17.39 21.13 9.60
C VAL A 8 17.45 19.83 8.80
N GLU A 9 18.61 19.18 8.76
CA GLU A 9 18.79 17.89 8.09
C GLU A 9 17.93 16.78 8.72
N LYS A 10 17.85 16.74 10.06
CA LYS A 10 16.99 15.79 10.78
C LYS A 10 15.50 16.05 10.55
N GLU A 11 15.09 17.31 10.50
CA GLU A 11 13.70 17.68 10.19
C GLU A 11 13.35 17.36 8.73
N GLN A 12 14.26 17.60 7.78
CA GLN A 12 14.05 17.24 6.37
C GLN A 12 14.02 15.72 6.14
N ALA A 13 14.92 14.97 6.78
CA ALA A 13 14.91 13.50 6.71
C ALA A 13 13.62 12.92 7.31
N ARG A 14 13.14 13.46 8.44
CA ARG A 14 11.87 13.05 9.05
C ARG A 14 10.66 13.41 8.18
N LYS A 15 10.73 14.53 7.45
CA LYS A 15 9.69 14.95 6.52
C LYS A 15 9.66 14.07 5.27
N ALA A 16 10.84 13.71 4.74
CA ALA A 16 10.99 12.78 3.62
C ALA A 16 10.53 11.36 3.98
N ALA A 17 10.86 10.86 5.18
CA ALA A 17 10.33 9.60 5.70
C ALA A 17 8.80 9.61 5.89
N GLY A 18 8.20 10.80 6.08
CA GLY A 18 6.74 10.97 6.11
C GLY A 18 6.08 10.89 4.73
N GLU A 19 6.86 10.91 3.64
CA GLU A 19 6.39 10.75 2.26
C GLU A 19 6.67 9.36 1.69
N GLU A 20 7.30 8.46 2.46
CA GLU A 20 7.51 7.08 2.03
C GLU A 20 6.20 6.30 2.13
N THR A 21 5.66 5.93 0.97
CA THR A 21 4.56 4.97 0.87
C THR A 21 5.09 3.56 1.10
N VAL A 22 4.24 2.69 1.63
CA VAL A 22 4.58 1.28 1.83
C VAL A 22 3.61 0.39 1.08
N TRP A 23 4.13 -0.70 0.53
CA TRP A 23 3.34 -1.73 -0.13
C TRP A 23 3.03 -2.87 0.84
N LEU A 24 1.73 -3.13 1.03
CA LEU A 24 1.24 -4.31 1.71
C LEU A 24 0.85 -5.36 0.68
N PHE A 25 1.04 -6.63 1.01
CA PHE A 25 0.76 -7.74 0.10
C PHE A 25 0.16 -8.94 0.85
N GLY A 26 -0.60 -9.78 0.14
CA GLY A 26 -1.35 -10.88 0.72
C GLY A 26 -2.76 -10.48 1.13
N LEU A 27 -3.68 -11.46 1.09
CA LEU A 27 -5.11 -11.18 1.27
C LEU A 27 -5.42 -10.61 2.66
N HIS A 28 -4.80 -11.15 3.71
CA HIS A 28 -5.07 -10.72 5.09
C HIS A 28 -4.59 -9.29 5.35
N ALA A 29 -3.33 -9.00 5.04
CA ALA A 29 -2.76 -7.66 5.26
C ALA A 29 -3.47 -6.59 4.43
N VAL A 30 -3.79 -6.90 3.16
CA VAL A 30 -4.52 -5.96 2.30
C VAL A 30 -5.95 -5.74 2.80
N ARG A 31 -6.67 -6.79 3.19
CA ARG A 31 -8.03 -6.67 3.76
C ARG A 31 -8.03 -5.79 5.00
N ASP A 32 -7.14 -6.06 5.95
CA ASP A 32 -7.09 -5.33 7.21
C ASP A 32 -6.71 -3.87 6.99
N ALA A 33 -5.86 -3.58 6.00
CA ALA A 33 -5.52 -2.21 5.60
C ALA A 33 -6.67 -1.48 4.89
N LEU A 34 -7.43 -2.16 4.02
CA LEU A 34 -8.63 -1.61 3.39
C LEU A 34 -9.66 -1.19 4.44
N LEU A 35 -9.87 -2.03 5.45
CA LEU A 35 -10.84 -1.79 6.53
C LEU A 35 -10.33 -0.82 7.61
N ASN A 36 -9.06 -0.42 7.59
CA ASN A 36 -8.51 0.49 8.58
C ASN A 36 -8.78 1.96 8.20
N PRO A 37 -9.68 2.70 8.89
CA PRO A 37 -9.98 4.08 8.55
C PRO A 37 -8.81 5.05 8.79
N ARG A 38 -7.83 4.66 9.63
CA ARG A 38 -6.63 5.48 9.90
C ARG A 38 -5.55 5.35 8.83
N ARG A 39 -5.73 4.45 7.86
CA ARG A 39 -4.79 4.20 6.78
C ARG A 39 -5.22 4.95 5.53
N GLU A 40 -4.30 5.66 4.91
CA GLU A 40 -4.53 6.25 3.59
C GLU A 40 -4.25 5.19 2.53
N LYS A 41 -5.22 4.92 1.66
CA LYS A 41 -5.12 3.93 0.59
C LYS A 41 -4.83 4.68 -0.69
N LEU A 42 -3.71 4.37 -1.32
CA LEU A 42 -3.24 5.08 -2.50
C LEU A 42 -3.54 4.28 -3.77
N ARG A 43 -3.15 3.00 -3.80
CA ARG A 43 -3.29 2.17 -4.99
C ARG A 43 -3.52 0.71 -4.64
N LEU A 44 -4.61 0.13 -5.12
CA LEU A 44 -4.96 -1.28 -4.93
C LEU A 44 -4.78 -2.03 -6.24
N ILE A 45 -3.90 -3.03 -6.26
CA ILE A 45 -3.70 -3.93 -7.39
C ILE A 45 -4.12 -5.33 -6.97
N VAL A 46 -5.02 -5.94 -7.73
CA VAL A 46 -5.56 -7.27 -7.43
C VAL A 46 -5.69 -8.10 -8.69
N THR A 47 -5.51 -9.40 -8.58
CA THR A 47 -5.99 -10.35 -9.59
C THR A 47 -7.49 -10.55 -9.43
N ARG A 48 -8.18 -11.05 -10.46
CA ARG A 48 -9.63 -11.29 -10.40
C ARG A 48 -10.06 -12.11 -9.17
N ASN A 49 -9.38 -13.23 -8.91
CA ASN A 49 -9.65 -14.09 -7.75
C ASN A 49 -9.39 -13.39 -6.40
N ALA A 50 -8.43 -12.47 -6.34
CA ALA A 50 -8.18 -11.70 -5.14
C ALA A 50 -9.24 -10.60 -4.94
N ALA A 51 -9.69 -9.96 -6.04
CA ALA A 51 -10.77 -9.00 -6.02
C ALA A 51 -12.06 -9.65 -5.48
N ASP A 52 -12.42 -10.84 -5.97
CA ASP A 52 -13.59 -11.58 -5.52
C ASP A 52 -13.52 -11.89 -4.00
N LYS A 53 -12.35 -12.29 -3.50
CA LYS A 53 -12.14 -12.57 -2.06
C LYS A 53 -12.13 -11.33 -1.17
N LEU A 54 -11.84 -10.16 -1.74
CA LEU A 54 -11.76 -8.88 -1.04
C LEU A 54 -12.97 -7.98 -1.31
N ALA A 55 -13.97 -8.46 -2.04
CA ALA A 55 -15.09 -7.64 -2.54
C ALA A 55 -15.73 -6.76 -1.47
N ASP A 56 -16.07 -7.33 -0.31
CA ASP A 56 -16.68 -6.59 0.80
C ASP A 56 -15.76 -5.49 1.36
N ALA A 57 -14.46 -5.79 1.49
CA ALA A 57 -13.48 -4.84 2.01
C ALA A 57 -13.17 -3.72 1.01
N ILE A 58 -13.12 -4.04 -0.28
CA ILE A 58 -12.95 -3.06 -1.37
C ILE A 58 -14.15 -2.12 -1.41
N ALA A 59 -15.36 -2.67 -1.36
CA ALA A 59 -16.59 -1.89 -1.32
C ALA A 59 -16.64 -0.97 -0.09
N ALA A 60 -16.27 -1.48 1.10
CA ALA A 60 -16.22 -0.69 2.32
C ALA A 60 -15.14 0.41 2.29
N ALA A 61 -13.99 0.15 1.66
CA ALA A 61 -12.91 1.12 1.51
C ALA A 61 -13.21 2.19 0.46
N GLY A 62 -14.13 1.94 -0.48
CA GLY A 62 -14.51 2.88 -1.54
C GLY A 62 -13.42 3.16 -2.57
N ILE A 63 -12.42 2.27 -2.69
CA ILE A 63 -11.31 2.39 -3.65
C ILE A 63 -11.56 1.48 -4.86
N ALA A 64 -11.34 1.99 -6.07
CA ALA A 64 -11.41 1.18 -7.28
C ALA A 64 -10.14 0.33 -7.42
N PRO A 65 -10.24 -1.01 -7.52
CA PRO A 65 -9.09 -1.87 -7.75
C PRO A 65 -8.59 -1.78 -9.20
N GLU A 66 -7.27 -1.84 -9.36
CA GLU A 66 -6.65 -2.15 -10.65
C GLU A 66 -6.55 -3.68 -10.80
N GLU A 67 -7.30 -4.22 -11.75
CA GLU A 67 -7.22 -5.65 -12.07
C GLU A 67 -5.95 -5.97 -12.88
N ALA A 68 -5.14 -6.90 -12.38
CA ALA A 68 -3.91 -7.35 -13.02
C ALA A 68 -3.94 -8.87 -13.30
N ASP A 69 -3.27 -9.28 -14.37
CA ASP A 69 -3.00 -10.71 -14.62
C ASP A 69 -1.99 -11.22 -13.57
N ALA A 70 -2.23 -12.42 -13.02
CA ALA A 70 -1.35 -13.03 -12.02
C ALA A 70 0.12 -13.17 -12.50
N ARG A 71 0.33 -13.31 -13.81
CA ARG A 71 1.65 -13.41 -14.46
C ARG A 71 2.28 -12.04 -14.75
N ARG A 72 1.52 -10.96 -14.65
CA ARG A 72 1.94 -9.57 -14.93
C ARG A 72 1.54 -8.64 -13.78
N PHE A 73 1.83 -9.07 -12.56
CA PHE A 73 1.51 -8.31 -11.36
C PHE A 73 2.52 -7.19 -11.18
N SER A 74 2.10 -5.94 -11.43
CA SER A 74 2.99 -4.77 -11.56
C SER A 74 3.34 -4.08 -10.23
N ALA A 75 2.88 -4.60 -9.09
CA ALA A 75 3.29 -4.06 -7.80
C ALA A 75 4.79 -4.32 -7.57
N PRO A 76 5.53 -3.39 -6.93
CA PRO A 76 6.96 -3.54 -6.64
C PRO A 76 7.17 -4.55 -5.50
N LEU A 77 6.91 -5.82 -5.79
CA LEU A 77 7.03 -6.92 -4.85
C LEU A 77 8.36 -7.64 -5.01
N ASP A 78 8.87 -8.15 -3.89
CA ASP A 78 9.97 -9.10 -3.93
C ASP A 78 9.52 -10.39 -4.66
N PRO A 79 10.29 -10.92 -5.62
CA PRO A 79 9.91 -12.10 -6.41
C PRO A 79 9.61 -13.36 -5.58
N GLY A 80 10.14 -13.49 -4.36
CA GLY A 80 9.88 -14.61 -3.46
C GLY A 80 8.65 -14.45 -2.57
N SER A 81 7.99 -13.28 -2.60
CA SER A 81 6.86 -12.99 -1.72
C SER A 81 5.56 -13.66 -2.15
N VAL A 82 4.89 -14.34 -1.22
CA VAL A 82 3.56 -14.92 -1.45
C VAL A 82 2.50 -13.83 -1.28
N HIS A 83 2.21 -13.11 -2.36
CA HIS A 83 1.25 -12.00 -2.35
C HIS A 83 -0.21 -12.42 -2.59
N GLN A 84 -0.46 -13.68 -2.98
CA GLN A 84 -1.80 -14.23 -3.24
C GLN A 84 -2.65 -13.40 -4.24
N GLY A 85 -1.98 -12.63 -5.09
CA GLY A 85 -2.62 -11.77 -6.09
C GLY A 85 -3.25 -10.49 -5.54
N ALA A 86 -2.85 -9.99 -4.36
CA ALA A 86 -3.28 -8.69 -3.84
C ALA A 86 -2.10 -7.86 -3.33
N ALA A 87 -2.10 -6.56 -3.66
CA ALA A 87 -1.17 -5.59 -3.11
C ALA A 87 -1.84 -4.21 -2.95
N LEU A 88 -1.52 -3.52 -1.87
CA LEU A 88 -2.05 -2.20 -1.57
C LEU A 88 -0.93 -1.26 -1.15
N GLU A 89 -0.78 -0.19 -1.90
CA GLU A 89 0.05 0.95 -1.53
C GLU A 89 -0.70 1.81 -0.52
N VAL A 90 -0.05 2.10 0.60
CA VAL A 90 -0.63 2.85 1.70
C VAL A 90 0.33 3.88 2.26
N ARG A 91 -0.24 4.87 2.93
CA ARG A 91 0.44 5.83 3.80
C ARG A 91 -0.20 5.83 5.19
#